data_AF-A0A6N8Y7C7-F1
#
_entry.id   AF-A0A6N8Y7C7-F1
#
_cell.length_a   1.000
_cell.length_b   1.000
_cell.length_c   1.000
_cell.angle_alpha   90.00
_cell.angle_beta   90.00
_cell.angle_gamma   90.00
#
_symmetry.space_group_name_H-M   'P 1'
#
loop_
_entity.id
_entity.type
_entity.pdbx_description
1 polymer ?
#
loop_
_entity_poly.entity_id
_entity_poly.type
_entity_poly.pdbx_seq_one_letter_code
_entity_poly.pdbx_strand_id
1 'polypeptide(L)'
;MKDKKLSLSSDLKRIGLVASAAFLRHESDQCDSYMLSEVLKSCMDETEFPEETSDVFNAYFARLKEPYYYSANTAEIAAALAEKATFRFLDLIFFGPTLEDYRRRQVFNERYCPLSNVNVTTLLNWCQLGNFQERLGMISEAIYPFEEEPESDGVVLSEQAHVIINATQDPSTVLRNFSTFVQPHAYAGSAVIIIAKRRQAFEVLLKHDRPDIRNATATQISKIKELEESTRRYEQADYKQSEQRFE
;
A
#
# COMPACT_ATOMS: atom_id res chain seq x y z
N MET A 1 -5.14 -31.75 21.46
CA MET A 1 -3.75 -31.72 20.98
C MET A 1 -3.55 -30.36 20.35
N LYS A 2 -2.73 -29.48 20.95
CA LYS A 2 -2.35 -28.21 20.31
C LYS A 2 -1.42 -28.56 19.14
N ASP A 3 -1.73 -28.09 17.93
CA ASP A 3 -0.85 -28.19 16.78
C ASP A 3 0.53 -27.64 17.14
N LYS A 4 1.49 -28.54 17.29
CA LYS A 4 2.89 -28.17 17.48
C LYS A 4 3.37 -27.70 16.11
N LYS A 5 3.23 -26.40 15.84
CA LYS A 5 3.69 -25.78 14.59
C LYS A 5 5.15 -26.21 14.39
N LEU A 6 5.40 -27.07 13.41
CA LEU A 6 6.76 -27.50 13.08
C LEU A 6 7.54 -26.24 12.70
N SER A 7 8.56 -25.93 13.48
CA SER A 7 9.49 -24.85 13.15
C SER A 7 10.55 -25.42 12.21
N LEU A 8 10.76 -24.76 11.07
CA LEU A 8 11.83 -25.11 10.14
C LEU A 8 13.18 -24.90 10.81
N SER A 9 14.11 -25.85 10.64
CA SER A 9 15.50 -25.68 11.06
C SER A 9 16.17 -24.55 10.29
N SER A 10 17.18 -23.90 10.88
CA SER A 10 17.96 -22.82 10.26
C SER A 10 18.49 -23.17 8.86
N ASP A 11 18.97 -24.40 8.64
CA ASP A 11 19.47 -24.82 7.33
C ASP A 11 18.37 -24.83 6.25
N LEU A 12 17.17 -25.32 6.59
CA LEU A 12 16.02 -25.30 5.69
C LEU A 12 15.55 -23.88 5.40
N LYS A 13 15.55 -23.00 6.42
CA LYS A 13 15.22 -21.58 6.23
C LYS A 13 16.21 -20.91 5.28
N ARG A 14 17.52 -21.10 5.50
CA ARG A 14 18.59 -20.59 4.63
C ARG A 14 18.42 -21.07 3.19
N ILE A 15 18.21 -22.37 2.98
CA ILE A 15 17.97 -22.94 1.65
C ILE A 15 16.74 -22.28 1.00
N GLY A 16 15.66 -22.08 1.78
CA GLY A 16 14.46 -21.38 1.32
C GLY A 16 14.74 -19.96 0.84
N LEU A 17 15.56 -19.19 1.55
CA LEU A 17 15.94 -17.83 1.15
C LEU A 17 16.83 -17.81 -0.10
N VAL A 18 17.84 -18.68 -0.17
CA VAL A 18 18.71 -18.82 -1.34
C VAL A 18 17.89 -19.21 -2.59
N ALA A 19 17.00 -20.20 -2.45
CA ALA A 19 16.11 -20.61 -3.52
C ALA A 19 15.16 -19.48 -3.95
N SER A 20 14.66 -18.70 -2.99
CA SER A 20 13.79 -17.55 -3.27
C SER A 20 14.49 -16.47 -4.08
N ALA A 21 15.74 -16.14 -3.70
CA ALA A 21 16.55 -15.18 -4.45
C ALA A 21 16.87 -15.69 -5.87
N ALA A 22 17.22 -16.97 -6.02
CA ALA A 22 17.45 -17.58 -7.33
C ALA A 22 16.19 -17.55 -8.20
N PHE A 23 15.03 -17.87 -7.62
CA PHE A 23 13.75 -17.88 -8.33
C PHE A 23 13.36 -16.48 -8.80
N LEU A 24 13.54 -15.45 -7.97
CA LEU A 24 13.31 -14.05 -8.35
C LEU A 24 14.26 -13.56 -9.46
N ARG A 25 15.46 -14.13 -9.58
CA ARG A 25 16.42 -13.78 -10.64
C ARG A 25 16.11 -14.49 -11.96
N HIS A 26 15.33 -15.57 -11.93
CA HIS A 26 14.96 -16.28 -13.15
C HIS A 26 13.74 -15.64 -13.81
N GLU A 27 13.88 -15.30 -15.09
CA GLU A 27 12.81 -14.78 -15.95
C GLU A 27 11.80 -15.89 -16.29
N SER A 28 10.97 -16.25 -15.32
CA SER A 28 9.81 -17.11 -15.54
C SER A 28 8.54 -16.33 -15.23
N ASP A 29 7.63 -16.26 -16.20
CA ASP A 29 6.29 -15.70 -16.01
C ASP A 29 5.41 -16.54 -15.06
N GLN A 30 5.89 -17.71 -14.63
CA GLN A 30 5.21 -18.63 -13.72
C GLN A 30 5.66 -18.46 -12.26
N CYS A 31 6.03 -17.23 -11.86
CA CYS A 31 6.27 -16.95 -10.46
C CYS A 31 4.94 -16.98 -9.70
N ASP A 32 4.67 -18.08 -9.00
CA ASP A 32 3.58 -18.14 -8.03
C ASP A 32 3.95 -17.26 -6.83
N SER A 33 3.55 -15.99 -6.91
CA SER A 33 3.88 -14.98 -5.91
C SER A 33 3.41 -15.36 -4.52
N TYR A 34 2.25 -16.01 -4.44
CA TYR A 34 1.70 -16.47 -3.17
C TYR A 34 2.62 -17.51 -2.53
N MET A 35 2.96 -18.57 -3.27
CA MET A 35 3.84 -19.63 -2.75
C MET A 35 5.19 -19.09 -2.30
N LEU A 36 5.80 -18.20 -3.10
CA LEU A 36 7.06 -17.59 -2.72
C LEU A 36 6.91 -16.72 -1.46
N SER A 37 5.82 -15.95 -1.35
CA SER A 37 5.55 -15.14 -0.17
C SER A 37 5.45 -15.97 1.11
N GLU A 38 4.85 -17.16 1.06
CA GLU A 38 4.72 -18.06 2.21
C GLU A 38 6.08 -18.66 2.63
N VAL A 39 6.95 -18.95 1.66
CA VAL A 39 8.35 -19.33 1.93
C VAL A 39 9.07 -18.19 2.63
N LEU A 40 8.98 -16.96 2.11
CA LEU A 40 9.62 -15.79 2.72
C LEU A 40 9.11 -15.54 4.14
N LYS A 41 7.79 -15.60 4.38
CA LYS A 41 7.22 -15.42 5.72
C LYS A 41 7.69 -16.47 6.72
N SER A 42 7.98 -17.68 6.26
CA SER A 42 8.40 -18.81 7.10
C SER A 42 9.91 -18.85 7.35
N CYS A 43 10.70 -18.39 6.37
CA CYS A 43 12.15 -18.54 6.37
C CYS A 43 12.91 -17.25 6.70
N MET A 44 12.35 -16.08 6.39
CA MET A 44 13.06 -14.80 6.54
C MET A 44 13.15 -14.40 8.01
N ASP A 45 14.39 -14.22 8.45
CA ASP A 45 14.78 -13.60 9.70
C ASP A 45 16.04 -12.79 9.41
N GLU A 46 15.92 -11.46 9.37
CA GLU A 46 17.03 -10.59 9.01
C GLU A 46 18.16 -10.61 10.06
N THR A 47 17.85 -10.98 11.30
CA THR A 47 18.85 -11.09 12.36
C THR A 47 19.66 -12.37 12.26
N GLU A 48 19.03 -13.46 11.82
CA GLU A 48 19.66 -14.78 11.64
C GLU A 48 20.36 -14.92 10.28
N PHE A 49 19.79 -14.33 9.22
CA PHE A 49 20.21 -14.50 7.82
C PHE A 49 20.34 -13.16 7.06
N PRO A 50 21.23 -12.24 7.49
CA PRO A 50 21.32 -10.91 6.90
C PRO A 50 21.78 -10.92 5.43
N GLU A 51 22.68 -11.84 5.06
CA GLU A 51 23.20 -11.97 3.69
C GLU A 51 22.15 -12.53 2.75
N GLU A 52 21.48 -13.63 3.12
CA GLU A 52 20.44 -14.25 2.31
C GLU A 52 19.21 -13.35 2.17
N THR A 53 18.86 -12.62 3.24
CA THR A 53 17.82 -11.59 3.20
C THR A 53 18.20 -10.50 2.20
N SER A 54 19.46 -10.03 2.23
CA SER A 54 19.98 -9.05 1.27
C SER A 54 19.84 -9.51 -0.17
N ASP A 55 20.16 -10.77 -0.42
CA ASP A 55 20.09 -11.38 -1.74
C ASP A 55 18.67 -11.46 -2.30
N VAL A 56 17.69 -11.77 -1.45
CA VAL A 56 16.26 -11.75 -1.81
C VAL A 56 15.82 -10.33 -2.15
N PHE A 57 16.16 -9.35 -1.32
CA PHE A 57 15.84 -7.94 -1.58
C PHE A 57 16.44 -7.44 -2.89
N ASN A 58 17.73 -7.73 -3.12
CA ASN A 58 18.41 -7.35 -4.35
C ASN A 58 17.72 -7.98 -5.58
N ALA A 59 17.34 -9.26 -5.50
CA ALA A 59 16.63 -9.94 -6.57
C ALA A 59 15.24 -9.32 -6.83
N TYR A 60 14.46 -9.07 -5.78
CA TYR A 60 13.13 -8.45 -5.90
C TYR A 60 13.20 -7.06 -6.52
N PHE A 61 14.08 -6.18 -6.03
CA PHE A 61 14.23 -4.83 -6.57
C PHE A 61 14.88 -4.79 -7.95
N ALA A 62 15.68 -5.79 -8.33
CA ALA A 62 16.14 -5.95 -9.71
C ALA A 62 14.97 -6.29 -10.63
N ARG A 63 14.10 -7.23 -10.22
CA ARG A 63 12.90 -7.62 -10.97
C ARG A 63 11.94 -6.45 -11.16
N LEU A 64 11.76 -5.62 -10.13
CA LEU A 64 10.95 -4.39 -10.22
C LEU A 64 11.43 -3.43 -11.31
N LYS A 65 12.69 -3.52 -11.77
CA LYS A 65 13.28 -2.64 -12.80
C LYS A 65 13.16 -3.20 -14.22
N GLU A 66 12.70 -4.44 -14.38
CA GLU A 66 12.57 -5.04 -15.71
C GLU A 66 11.53 -4.29 -16.56
N PRO A 67 11.77 -4.14 -17.88
CA PRO A 67 10.78 -3.62 -18.81
C PRO A 67 9.51 -4.48 -18.81
N TYR A 68 8.33 -3.86 -18.90
CA TYR A 68 7.01 -4.53 -18.93
C TYR A 68 6.64 -5.34 -17.68
N TYR A 69 7.42 -5.22 -16.61
CA TYR A 69 7.12 -5.88 -15.36
C TYR A 69 5.85 -5.33 -14.72
N TYR A 70 4.90 -6.22 -14.41
CA TYR A 70 3.66 -5.84 -13.73
C TYR A 70 3.78 -6.10 -12.23
N SER A 71 3.85 -5.03 -11.44
CA SER A 71 4.05 -5.11 -9.97
C SER A 71 3.03 -6.00 -9.26
N ALA A 72 1.79 -6.06 -9.77
CA ALA A 72 0.74 -6.89 -9.17
C ALA A 72 1.07 -8.38 -9.18
N ASN A 73 1.94 -8.85 -10.10
CA ASN A 73 2.41 -10.23 -10.13
C ASN A 73 3.34 -10.57 -8.96
N THR A 74 3.73 -9.59 -8.13
CA THR A 74 4.60 -9.81 -6.97
C THR A 74 4.14 -9.07 -5.73
N ALA A 75 2.86 -8.77 -5.64
CA ALA A 75 2.31 -8.00 -4.54
C ALA A 75 2.39 -8.76 -3.21
N GLU A 76 2.19 -10.08 -3.24
CA GLU A 76 2.32 -10.95 -2.07
C GLU A 76 3.77 -11.04 -1.58
N ILE A 77 4.72 -11.07 -2.51
CA ILE A 77 6.16 -11.01 -2.18
C ILE A 77 6.49 -9.66 -1.53
N ALA A 78 6.01 -8.55 -2.09
CA ALA A 78 6.22 -7.22 -1.52
C ALA A 78 5.68 -7.14 -0.09
N ALA A 79 4.47 -7.65 0.15
CA ALA A 79 3.85 -7.68 1.47
C ALA A 79 4.66 -8.54 2.45
N ALA A 80 5.13 -9.73 2.03
CA ALA A 80 5.99 -10.57 2.87
C ALA A 80 7.30 -9.88 3.24
N LEU A 81 7.95 -9.20 2.30
CA LEU A 81 9.19 -8.45 2.56
C LEU A 81 8.95 -7.28 3.51
N ALA A 82 7.88 -6.52 3.30
CA ALA A 82 7.49 -5.41 4.17
C ALA A 82 7.16 -5.87 5.59
N GLU A 83 6.53 -7.04 5.75
CA GLU A 83 6.20 -7.62 7.06
C GLU A 83 7.45 -8.15 7.79
N LYS A 84 8.35 -8.86 7.08
CA LYS A 84 9.47 -9.58 7.69
C LYS A 84 10.70 -8.70 7.93
N ALA A 85 10.90 -7.67 7.12
CA ALA A 85 12.04 -6.77 7.19
C ALA A 85 11.61 -5.33 6.86
N THR A 86 10.66 -4.80 7.64
CA THR A 86 10.00 -3.52 7.40
C THR A 86 10.96 -2.37 7.14
N PHE A 87 11.95 -2.16 8.02
CA PHE A 87 12.82 -0.98 7.95
C PHE A 87 13.66 -1.02 6.67
N ARG A 88 14.20 -2.19 6.34
CA ARG A 88 14.93 -2.41 5.11
C ARG A 88 14.07 -2.24 3.86
N PHE A 89 12.85 -2.76 3.87
CA PHE A 89 11.91 -2.58 2.77
C PHE A 89 11.64 -1.08 2.53
N LEU A 90 11.35 -0.33 3.59
CA LEU A 90 11.09 1.10 3.53
C LEU A 90 12.32 1.89 3.07
N ASP A 91 13.51 1.57 3.58
CA ASP A 91 14.75 2.24 3.16
C ASP A 91 15.05 2.00 1.68
N LEU A 92 14.90 0.76 1.20
CA LEU A 92 15.16 0.43 -0.20
C LEU A 92 14.11 1.03 -1.15
N ILE A 93 12.83 1.06 -0.76
CA ILE A 93 11.78 1.55 -1.65
C ILE A 93 11.70 3.08 -1.73
N PHE A 94 12.06 3.79 -0.65
CA PHE A 94 12.04 5.26 -0.62
C PHE A 94 13.40 5.91 -0.87
N PHE A 95 14.49 5.29 -0.44
CA PHE A 95 15.85 5.86 -0.55
C PHE A 95 16.77 5.03 -1.45
N GLY A 96 16.29 3.91 -2.01
CA GLY A 96 17.09 3.10 -2.91
C GLY A 96 17.50 3.88 -4.17
N PRO A 97 18.78 3.86 -4.58
CA PRO A 97 19.34 4.79 -5.56
C PRO A 97 18.85 4.59 -7.01
N THR A 98 17.89 3.70 -7.24
CA THR A 98 17.64 3.12 -8.57
C THR A 98 16.18 2.78 -8.87
N LEU A 99 15.23 3.07 -7.97
CA LEU A 99 13.81 2.83 -8.24
C LEU A 99 13.11 4.13 -8.64
N GLU A 100 12.59 4.15 -9.87
CA GLU A 100 11.85 5.29 -10.41
C GLU A 100 10.51 5.49 -9.67
N ASP A 101 10.07 6.74 -9.50
CA ASP A 101 8.85 7.08 -8.76
C ASP A 101 7.60 6.34 -9.26
N TYR A 102 7.45 6.14 -10.57
CA TYR A 102 6.28 5.42 -11.10
C TYR A 102 6.30 3.93 -10.72
N ARG A 103 7.48 3.29 -10.64
CA ARG A 103 7.62 1.90 -10.20
C ARG A 103 7.31 1.77 -8.72
N ARG A 104 7.75 2.73 -7.91
CA ARG A 104 7.38 2.82 -6.49
C ARG A 104 5.85 2.88 -6.33
N ARG A 105 5.18 3.76 -7.08
CA ARG A 105 3.70 3.87 -7.06
C ARG A 105 2.99 2.59 -7.49
N GLN A 106 3.57 1.83 -8.43
CA GLN A 106 3.01 0.55 -8.85
C GLN A 106 3.06 -0.52 -7.75
N VAL A 107 4.08 -0.48 -6.88
CA VAL A 107 4.18 -1.37 -5.71
C VAL A 107 3.10 -1.04 -4.68
N PHE A 108 2.87 0.24 -4.41
CA PHE A 108 1.84 0.72 -3.49
C PHE A 108 0.52 1.00 -4.23
N ASN A 109 -0.18 -0.04 -4.66
CA ASN A 109 -1.50 0.12 -5.29
C ASN A 109 -2.64 -0.21 -4.33
N GLU A 110 -3.83 0.32 -4.65
CA GLU A 110 -5.06 0.19 -3.88
C GLU A 110 -5.49 -1.27 -3.63
N ARG A 111 -5.21 -2.18 -4.56
CA ARG A 111 -5.64 -3.59 -4.44
C ARG A 111 -4.71 -4.42 -3.57
N TYR A 112 -3.42 -4.09 -3.59
CA TYR A 112 -2.39 -4.81 -2.86
C TYR A 112 -1.38 -3.80 -2.30
N CYS A 113 -1.64 -3.29 -1.10
CA CYS A 113 -0.71 -2.44 -0.39
C CYS A 113 0.21 -3.31 0.49
N PRO A 114 1.54 -3.35 0.23
CA PRO A 114 2.48 -4.14 1.02
C PRO A 114 2.50 -3.79 2.52
N LEU A 115 2.08 -2.58 2.87
CA LEU A 115 2.11 -2.08 4.24
C LEU A 115 0.83 -2.40 5.03
N SER A 116 -0.21 -2.97 4.42
CA SER A 116 -1.49 -3.24 5.10
C SER A 116 -1.35 -4.11 6.35
N ASN A 117 -0.44 -5.08 6.34
CA ASN A 117 -0.21 -5.98 7.49
C ASN A 117 0.91 -5.53 8.42
N VAL A 118 1.60 -4.43 8.09
CA VAL A 118 2.70 -3.92 8.93
C VAL A 118 2.09 -3.18 10.12
N ASN A 119 2.53 -3.52 11.34
CA ASN A 119 2.07 -2.82 12.53
C ASN A 119 2.38 -1.31 12.43
N VAL A 120 1.39 -0.46 12.67
CA VAL A 120 1.55 1.00 12.52
C VAL A 120 2.60 1.58 13.47
N THR A 121 2.79 1.02 14.67
CA THR A 121 3.87 1.41 15.57
C THR A 121 5.24 1.13 14.96
N THR A 122 5.40 0.02 14.22
CA THR A 122 6.64 -0.26 13.47
C THR A 122 6.89 0.80 12.40
N LEU A 123 5.86 1.23 11.66
CA LEU A 123 5.98 2.31 10.68
C LEU A 123 6.39 3.64 11.34
N LEU A 124 5.77 3.99 12.46
CA LEU A 124 6.11 5.21 13.22
C LEU A 124 7.54 5.16 13.78
N ASN A 125 8.00 3.99 14.25
CA ASN A 125 9.37 3.80 14.69
C ASN A 125 10.37 4.03 13.54
N TRP A 126 10.05 3.57 12.33
CA TRP A 126 10.88 3.86 11.15
C TRP A 126 10.90 5.37 10.83
N CYS A 127 9.78 6.08 10.98
CA CYS A 127 9.75 7.53 10.83
C CYS A 127 10.67 8.24 11.83
N GLN A 128 10.80 7.74 13.07
CA GLN A 128 11.66 8.32 14.10
C GLN A 128 13.17 8.19 13.82
N LEU A 129 13.58 7.28 12.93
CA LEU A 129 14.99 7.12 12.56
C LEU A 129 15.53 8.27 11.69
N GLY A 130 14.68 9.20 11.24
CA GLY A 130 15.09 10.35 10.45
C GLY A 130 14.18 11.55 10.67
N ASN A 131 13.96 12.35 9.61
CA ASN A 131 12.96 13.41 9.67
C ASN A 131 11.56 12.78 9.74
N PHE A 132 10.96 12.84 10.93
CA PHE A 132 9.69 12.18 11.21
C PHE A 132 8.57 12.65 10.28
N GLN A 133 8.42 13.96 10.02
CA GLN A 133 7.33 14.47 9.19
C GLN A 133 7.53 14.11 7.71
N GLU A 134 8.77 14.16 7.23
CA GLU A 134 9.11 13.75 5.86
C GLU A 134 8.80 12.27 5.63
N ARG A 135 9.28 11.40 6.53
CA ARG A 135 9.03 9.95 6.46
C ARG A 135 7.56 9.62 6.65
N LEU A 136 6.85 10.32 7.54
CA LEU A 136 5.40 10.15 7.70
C LEU A 136 4.63 10.55 6.43
N GLY A 137 5.10 11.60 5.73
CA GLY A 137 4.64 11.94 4.39
C GLY A 137 4.78 10.78 3.41
N MET A 138 5.97 10.17 3.35
CA MET A 138 6.23 8.98 2.51
C MET A 138 5.31 7.80 2.84
N ILE A 139 5.13 7.50 4.14
CA ILE A 139 4.21 6.45 4.58
C ILE A 139 2.77 6.78 4.15
N SER A 140 2.33 8.03 4.28
CA SER A 140 0.97 8.43 3.90
C SER A 140 0.69 8.32 2.40
N GLU A 141 1.71 8.35 1.54
CA GLU A 141 1.58 8.06 0.10
C GLU A 141 1.52 6.56 -0.21
N ALA A 142 2.02 5.72 0.69
CA ALA A 142 2.20 4.29 0.45
C ALA A 142 1.14 3.41 1.10
N ILE A 143 0.46 3.88 2.15
CA ILE A 143 -0.61 3.13 2.80
C ILE A 143 -1.95 3.37 2.12
N TYR A 144 -2.76 2.32 2.02
CA TYR A 144 -4.15 2.45 1.60
C TYR A 144 -5.00 2.89 2.81
N PRO A 145 -5.69 4.05 2.76
CA PRO A 145 -6.27 4.65 3.95
C PRO A 145 -7.68 4.13 4.29
N PHE A 146 -8.27 3.27 3.47
CA PHE A 146 -9.66 2.84 3.61
C PHE A 146 -9.79 1.37 3.96
N GLU A 147 -10.87 1.03 4.64
CA GLU A 147 -11.32 -0.34 4.87
C GLU A 147 -12.84 -0.44 4.71
N GLU A 148 -13.32 -1.65 4.43
CA GLU A 148 -14.75 -1.92 4.35
C GLU A 148 -15.37 -1.88 5.75
N GLU A 149 -16.54 -1.28 5.88
CA GLU A 149 -17.26 -1.28 7.15
C GLU A 149 -17.92 -2.65 7.36
N PRO A 150 -17.62 -3.41 8.43
CA PRO A 150 -18.07 -4.80 8.55
C PRO A 150 -19.59 -4.99 8.55
N GLU A 151 -20.35 -3.97 8.95
CA GLU A 151 -21.81 -4.01 9.12
C GLU A 151 -22.58 -3.30 8.00
N SER A 152 -21.90 -2.75 6.98
CA SER A 152 -22.55 -2.01 5.90
C SER A 152 -21.77 -2.09 4.59
N ASP A 153 -22.36 -1.69 3.46
CA ASP A 153 -21.60 -1.49 2.21
C ASP A 153 -20.76 -0.18 2.24
N GLY A 154 -20.47 0.33 3.44
CA GLY A 154 -19.77 1.57 3.73
C GLY A 154 -18.25 1.41 3.65
N VAL A 155 -17.57 2.55 3.69
CA VAL A 155 -16.11 2.64 3.70
C VAL A 155 -15.72 3.57 4.83
N VAL A 156 -14.77 3.14 5.65
CA VAL A 156 -14.23 3.93 6.76
C VAL A 156 -12.72 4.11 6.60
N LEU A 157 -12.12 5.01 7.39
CA LEU A 157 -10.67 5.14 7.45
C LEU A 157 -10.09 4.01 8.28
N SER A 158 -9.00 3.40 7.80
CA SER A 158 -8.33 2.31 8.51
C SER A 158 -7.73 2.77 9.84
N GLU A 159 -7.53 1.83 10.76
CA GLU A 159 -6.82 2.09 12.03
C GLU A 159 -5.44 2.73 11.77
N GLN A 160 -4.69 2.22 10.78
CA GLN A 160 -3.40 2.79 10.38
C GLN A 160 -3.53 4.25 9.96
N ALA A 161 -4.54 4.58 9.15
CA ALA A 161 -4.80 5.95 8.69
C ALA A 161 -5.11 6.88 9.88
N HIS A 162 -5.95 6.45 10.81
CA HIS A 162 -6.27 7.22 12.01
C HIS A 162 -5.04 7.51 12.88
N VAL A 163 -4.17 6.52 13.08
CA VAL A 163 -2.93 6.70 13.85
C VAL A 163 -1.98 7.67 13.15
N ILE A 164 -1.80 7.56 11.83
CA ILE A 164 -0.95 8.46 11.05
C ILE A 164 -1.47 9.91 11.07
N ILE A 165 -2.78 10.11 10.93
CA ILE A 165 -3.42 11.43 11.02
C ILE A 165 -3.21 12.05 12.42
N ASN A 166 -3.23 11.25 13.48
CA ASN A 166 -2.99 11.75 14.82
C ASN A 166 -1.52 12.07 15.10
N ALA A 167 -0.60 11.33 14.47
CA ALA A 167 0.84 11.51 14.66
C ALA A 167 1.43 12.72 13.89
N THR A 168 0.78 13.17 12.82
CA THR A 168 1.32 14.25 11.97
C THR A 168 1.22 15.63 12.61
N GLN A 169 2.21 16.47 12.35
CA GLN A 169 2.19 17.91 12.62
C GLN A 169 1.77 18.72 11.39
N ASP A 170 1.70 18.08 10.22
CA ASP A 170 1.14 18.61 8.99
C ASP A 170 -0.02 17.72 8.49
N PRO A 171 -1.23 17.90 9.04
CA PRO A 171 -2.42 17.19 8.56
C PRO A 171 -2.74 17.45 7.10
N SER A 172 -2.35 18.62 6.56
CA SER A 172 -2.68 18.99 5.18
C SER A 172 -1.98 18.09 4.17
N THR A 173 -0.70 17.76 4.41
CA THR A 173 0.04 16.84 3.55
C THR A 173 -0.50 15.42 3.64
N VAL A 174 -0.68 14.88 4.84
CA VAL A 174 -1.19 13.50 5.04
C VAL A 174 -2.58 13.33 4.44
N LEU A 175 -3.51 14.24 4.73
CA LEU A 175 -4.88 14.13 4.21
C LEU A 175 -4.95 14.34 2.69
N ARG A 176 -4.07 15.19 2.13
CA ARG A 176 -3.92 15.29 0.68
C ARG A 176 -3.45 13.97 0.09
N ASN A 177 -2.46 13.32 0.68
CA ASN A 177 -1.95 12.03 0.20
C ASN A 177 -3.05 10.96 0.27
N PHE A 178 -3.79 10.87 1.36
CA PHE A 178 -4.94 9.96 1.46
C PHE A 178 -6.04 10.28 0.44
N SER A 179 -6.29 11.56 0.15
CA SER A 179 -7.30 11.95 -0.83
C SER A 179 -6.98 11.46 -2.26
N THR A 180 -5.71 11.14 -2.56
CA THR A 180 -5.34 10.57 -3.86
C THR A 180 -5.93 9.17 -4.09
N PHE A 181 -6.27 8.44 -3.03
CA PHE A 181 -6.92 7.13 -3.08
C PHE A 181 -8.44 7.19 -3.22
N VAL A 182 -9.04 8.40 -3.20
CA VAL A 182 -10.50 8.56 -3.31
C VAL A 182 -11.00 8.16 -4.69
N GLN A 183 -10.24 8.46 -5.73
CA GLN A 183 -10.57 8.03 -7.08
C GLN A 183 -10.14 6.56 -7.26
N PRO A 184 -11.07 5.64 -7.55
CA PRO A 184 -10.71 4.25 -7.80
C PRO A 184 -9.92 4.13 -9.10
N HIS A 185 -8.86 3.32 -9.10
CA HIS A 185 -8.07 3.05 -10.32
C HIS A 185 -8.75 2.05 -11.25
N ALA A 186 -9.52 1.13 -10.69
CA ALA A 186 -10.33 0.16 -11.42
C ALA A 186 -11.64 -0.07 -10.66
N TYR A 187 -12.77 -0.02 -11.35
CA TYR A 187 -14.09 -0.15 -10.74
C TYR A 187 -15.09 -0.78 -11.70
N ALA A 188 -16.07 -1.48 -11.13
CA ALA A 188 -17.30 -1.87 -11.83
C ALA A 188 -18.43 -0.97 -11.33
N GLY A 189 -19.29 -0.51 -12.25
CA GLY A 189 -20.36 0.42 -11.92
C GLY A 189 -19.90 1.88 -11.91
N SER A 190 -20.42 2.68 -10.99
CA SER A 190 -20.18 4.13 -10.95
C SER A 190 -19.07 4.51 -9.98
N ALA A 191 -18.01 5.16 -10.48
CA ALA A 191 -16.96 5.76 -9.67
C ALA A 191 -17.49 6.88 -8.79
N VAL A 192 -18.55 7.59 -9.19
CA VAL A 192 -19.19 8.63 -8.36
C VAL A 192 -19.65 8.04 -7.03
N ILE A 193 -20.23 6.84 -7.04
CA ILE A 193 -20.68 6.16 -5.82
C ILE A 193 -19.49 5.82 -4.92
N ILE A 194 -18.40 5.31 -5.50
CA ILE A 194 -17.18 4.96 -4.76
C ILE A 194 -16.54 6.21 -4.15
N ILE A 195 -16.40 7.28 -4.93
CA ILE A 195 -15.87 8.58 -4.49
C ILE A 195 -16.73 9.13 -3.35
N ALA A 196 -18.05 9.08 -3.46
CA ALA A 196 -18.95 9.57 -2.41
C ALA A 196 -18.80 8.80 -1.10
N LYS A 197 -18.69 7.46 -1.15
CA LYS A 197 -18.44 6.61 0.03
C LYS A 197 -17.10 6.94 0.68
N ARG A 198 -16.03 7.04 -0.10
CA ARG A 198 -14.69 7.42 0.41
C ARG A 198 -14.66 8.83 0.96
N ARG A 199 -15.41 9.77 0.36
CA ARG A 199 -15.58 11.14 0.88
C ARG A 199 -16.24 11.13 2.25
N GLN A 200 -17.27 10.31 2.46
CA GLN A 200 -17.95 10.14 3.75
C GLN A 200 -16.99 9.64 4.83
N ALA A 201 -16.05 8.74 4.49
CA ALA A 201 -15.01 8.30 5.43
C ALA A 201 -14.18 9.46 6.00
N PHE A 202 -13.93 10.53 5.22
CA PHE A 202 -13.26 11.73 5.73
C PHE A 202 -14.14 12.61 6.62
N GLU A 203 -15.47 12.56 6.48
CA GLU A 203 -16.38 13.45 7.21
C GLU A 203 -16.30 13.26 8.73
N VAL A 204 -15.92 12.07 9.19
CA VAL A 204 -15.70 11.79 10.63
C VAL A 204 -14.64 12.72 11.23
N LEU A 205 -13.64 13.12 10.43
CA LEU A 205 -12.55 13.99 10.86
C LEU A 205 -12.96 15.46 10.97
N LEU A 206 -14.15 15.85 10.49
CA LEU A 206 -14.69 17.21 10.72
C LEU A 206 -15.04 17.45 12.19
N LYS A 207 -15.17 16.39 12.99
CA LYS A 207 -15.42 16.45 14.44
C LYS A 207 -14.17 16.12 15.27
N HIS A 208 -13.01 16.01 14.63
CA HIS A 208 -11.75 15.67 15.30
C HIS A 208 -11.37 16.71 16.36
N ASP A 209 -10.75 16.30 17.47
CA ASP A 209 -10.43 17.21 18.58
C ASP A 209 -9.45 18.33 18.17
N ARG A 210 -8.46 17.97 17.35
CA ARG A 210 -7.46 18.92 16.84
C ARG A 210 -8.03 19.83 15.72
N PRO A 211 -8.01 21.18 15.88
CA PRO A 211 -8.56 22.12 14.89
C PRO A 211 -7.87 22.12 13.52
N ASP A 212 -6.56 21.90 13.50
CA ASP A 212 -5.77 21.82 12.26
C ASP A 212 -6.20 20.65 11.38
N ILE A 213 -6.46 19.48 11.96
CA ILE A 213 -7.03 18.31 11.27
C ILE A 213 -8.42 18.64 10.72
N ARG A 214 -9.31 19.24 11.51
CA ARG A 214 -10.66 19.61 11.04
C ARG A 214 -10.59 20.54 9.82
N ASN A 215 -9.74 21.55 9.87
CA ASN A 215 -9.58 22.54 8.80
C ASN A 215 -8.98 21.91 7.53
N ALA A 216 -7.97 21.06 7.68
CA ALA A 216 -7.36 20.33 6.57
C ALA A 216 -8.37 19.36 5.93
N THR A 217 -9.15 18.64 6.74
CA THR A 217 -10.24 17.75 6.28
C THR A 217 -11.28 18.53 5.49
N ALA A 218 -11.77 19.66 6.01
CA ALA A 218 -12.76 20.48 5.31
C ALA A 218 -12.25 20.92 3.92
N THR A 219 -10.97 21.27 3.84
CA THR A 219 -10.31 21.61 2.56
C THR A 219 -10.29 20.43 1.59
N GLN A 220 -9.93 19.22 2.04
CA GLN A 220 -9.92 18.04 1.15
C GLN A 220 -11.33 17.60 0.76
N ILE A 221 -12.30 17.65 1.66
CA ILE A 221 -13.70 17.31 1.34
C ILE A 221 -14.23 18.20 0.21
N SER A 222 -13.94 19.49 0.23
CA SER A 222 -14.34 20.41 -0.85
C SER A 222 -13.75 19.98 -2.20
N LYS A 223 -12.45 19.64 -2.25
CA LYS A 223 -11.80 19.13 -3.47
C LYS A 223 -12.38 17.80 -3.94
N ILE A 224 -12.71 16.91 -3.01
CA ILE A 224 -13.33 15.62 -3.33
C ILE A 224 -14.75 15.84 -3.90
N LYS A 225 -15.51 16.82 -3.43
CA LYS A 225 -16.81 17.18 -4.01
C LYS A 225 -16.68 17.69 -5.45
N GLU A 226 -15.69 18.52 -5.72
CA GLU A 226 -15.38 18.98 -7.09
C GLU A 226 -15.04 17.80 -8.00
N LEU A 227 -14.23 16.85 -7.50
CA LEU A 227 -13.92 15.61 -8.20
C LEU A 227 -15.19 14.79 -8.47
N GLU A 228 -16.01 14.54 -7.46
CA GLU A 228 -17.29 13.80 -7.55
C GLU A 228 -18.21 14.39 -8.64
N GLU A 229 -18.35 15.72 -8.67
CA GLU A 229 -19.14 16.40 -9.70
C GLU A 229 -18.54 16.25 -11.10
N SER A 230 -17.22 16.38 -11.23
CA SER A 230 -16.53 16.22 -12.52
C SER A 230 -16.69 14.79 -13.06
N THR A 231 -16.55 13.78 -12.20
CA THR A 231 -16.75 12.37 -12.53
C THR A 231 -18.20 12.10 -12.93
N ARG A 232 -19.17 12.69 -12.23
CA ARG A 232 -20.60 12.56 -12.58
C ARG A 232 -20.91 13.10 -13.97
N ARG A 233 -20.34 14.26 -14.34
CA ARG A 233 -20.52 14.82 -15.69
C ARG A 233 -19.90 13.92 -16.75
N TYR A 234 -18.73 13.35 -16.47
CA TYR A 234 -18.04 12.43 -17.38
C TYR A 234 -18.84 11.15 -17.61
N GLU A 235 -19.28 10.46 -16.55
CA GLU A 235 -20.09 9.23 -16.65
C GLU A 235 -21.40 9.46 -17.40
N GLN A 236 -22.08 10.58 -17.15
CA GLN A 236 -23.32 10.94 -17.87
C GLN A 236 -23.10 11.21 -19.36
N ALA A 237 -21.97 11.81 -19.73
CA ALA A 237 -21.64 12.09 -21.12
C ALA A 237 -21.31 10.80 -21.89
N ASP A 238 -20.53 9.91 -21.26
CA ASP A 238 -20.15 8.62 -21.84
C ASP A 238 -21.39 7.72 -22.04
N TYR A 239 -22.28 7.67 -21.05
CA TYR A 239 -23.54 6.94 -21.16
C TYR A 239 -24.39 7.43 -22.33
N LYS A 240 -24.57 8.75 -22.48
CA LYS A 240 -25.31 9.34 -23.62
C LYS A 240 -24.66 9.04 -24.97
N GLN A 241 -23.33 9.07 -25.06
CA GLN A 241 -22.61 8.75 -26.29
C GLN A 241 -22.74 7.27 -26.65
N SER A 242 -22.79 6.39 -25.65
CA SER A 242 -23.00 4.97 -25.86
C SER A 242 -24.40 4.68 -26.39
N GLU A 243 -25.45 5.27 -25.81
CA GLU A 243 -26.84 5.07 -26.28
C GLU A 243 -27.04 5.53 -27.73
N GLN A 244 -26.44 6.65 -28.13
CA GLN A 244 -26.52 7.16 -29.51
C GLN A 244 -25.81 6.30 -30.56
N ARG A 245 -24.94 5.37 -30.17
CA ARG A 245 -24.26 4.44 -31.10
C ARG A 245 -25.04 3.16 -31.35
N PHE A 246 -26.07 2.89 -30.56
CA PHE A 246 -26.91 1.70 -30.67
C PHE A 246 -28.28 1.99 -31.30
N GLU A 247 -28.59 3.26 -31.60
CA GLU A 247 -29.69 3.69 -32.48
C GLU A 247 -29.20 3.84 -33.94
#